data_AF-A0A3C2AB84-F1
#
_entry.id   AF-A0A3C2AB84-F1
#
_cell.length_a   1.000
_cell.length_b   1.000
_cell.length_c   1.000
_cell.angle_alpha   90.00
_cell.angle_beta   90.00
_cell.angle_gamma   90.00
#
_symmetry.space_group_name_H-M   'P 1'
#
loop_
_entity.id
_entity.type
_entity.pdbx_description
1 polymer ?
#
loop_
_entity_poly.entity_id
_entity_poly.type
_entity_poly.pdbx_seq_one_letter_code
_entity_poly.pdbx_strand_id
1 'polypeptide(L)' 'LVSTHQLGFESRQIAADGSLTEGVHLAEGQTLGGNMIVKANTREEAVSLAKESPILAMGGTVEVRSIVPM' A
#
# COMPACT_ATOMS: atom_id res chain seq x y z
N LEU A 1 16.75 -12.29 -2.32
CA LEU A 1 15.50 -12.89 -1.80
C LEU A 1 14.36 -12.33 -2.65
N VAL A 2 13.66 -13.15 -3.44
CA VAL A 2 12.54 -12.67 -4.26
C VAL A 2 11.29 -12.72 -3.38
N SER A 3 10.64 -11.58 -3.15
CA SER A 3 9.37 -11.54 -2.43
C SER A 3 8.26 -11.92 -3.41
N THR A 4 7.66 -13.11 -3.25
CA THR A 4 6.64 -13.67 -4.15
C THR A 4 5.26 -13.77 -3.50
N HIS A 5 4.96 -12.88 -2.55
CA HIS A 5 3.69 -12.90 -1.83
C HIS A 5 2.54 -12.53 -2.77
N GLN A 6 1.50 -13.36 -2.79
CA GLN A 6 0.27 -13.04 -3.51
C GLN A 6 -0.49 -11.94 -2.75
N LEU A 7 -0.89 -10.89 -3.46
CA LEU A 7 -1.62 -9.76 -2.89
C LEU A 7 -3.13 -10.00 -2.98
N GLY A 8 -3.85 -9.70 -1.90
CA GLY A 8 -5.31 -9.76 -1.84
C GLY A 8 -5.95 -8.70 -2.76
N PHE A 9 -7.24 -8.90 -3.08
CA PHE A 9 -8.00 -7.97 -3.92
C PHE A 9 -8.48 -6.72 -3.17
N GLU A 10 -8.60 -6.81 -1.85
CA GLU A 10 -8.90 -5.65 -1.02
C GLU A 10 -7.66 -4.77 -0.87
N SER A 11 -7.85 -3.48 -1.07
CA SER A 11 -6.76 -2.51 -1.11
C SER A 11 -7.25 -1.15 -0.63
N ARG A 12 -6.34 -0.45 0.04
CA ARG A 12 -6.54 0.92 0.49
C ARG A 12 -5.38 1.76 -0.01
N GLN A 13 -5.66 2.77 -0.83
CA GLN A 13 -4.67 3.71 -1.31
C GLN A 13 -4.63 4.94 -0.43
N ILE A 14 -3.42 5.45 -0.20
CA ILE A 14 -3.12 6.71 0.46
C ILE A 14 -2.43 7.60 -0.57
N ALA A 15 -3.01 8.78 -0.82
CA ALA A 15 -2.38 9.81 -1.64
C ALA A 15 -1.59 10.81 -0.78
N ALA A 16 -0.72 11.59 -1.43
CA ALA A 16 0.13 12.59 -0.77
C ALA A 16 -0.64 13.67 0.00
N ASP A 17 -1.89 13.95 -0.38
CA ASP A 17 -2.78 14.89 0.31
C ASP A 17 -3.48 14.27 1.54
N GLY A 18 -3.21 12.99 1.82
CA GLY A 18 -3.83 12.23 2.92
C GLY A 18 -5.21 11.64 2.58
N SER A 19 -5.69 11.81 1.35
CA SER A 19 -6.94 11.17 0.92
C SER A 19 -6.79 9.65 0.88
N LEU A 20 -7.92 8.98 1.17
CA LEU A 20 -8.00 7.52 1.22
C LEU A 20 -8.99 7.04 0.18
N THR A 21 -8.56 6.11 -0.67
CA THR A 21 -9.41 5.47 -1.69
C THR A 21 -9.45 3.97 -1.45
N GLU A 22 -10.66 3.40 -1.58
CA GLU A 22 -10.87 1.95 -1.53
C GLU A 22 -10.88 1.38 -2.95
N GLY A 23 -10.33 0.18 -3.11
CA GLY A 23 -10.27 -0.52 -4.40
C GLY A 23 -8.87 -0.54 -5.00
N VAL A 24 -8.67 -1.51 -5.92
CA VAL A 24 -7.35 -1.80 -6.49
C VAL A 24 -6.88 -0.61 -7.31
N HIS A 25 -5.71 -0.09 -6.93
CA HIS A 25 -5.13 1.04 -7.65
C HIS A 25 -4.63 0.57 -9.02
N LEU A 26 -5.12 1.22 -10.08
CA LEU A 26 -4.61 1.05 -11.44
C LEU A 26 -3.58 2.15 -11.70
N ALA A 27 -2.31 1.78 -11.62
CA ALA A 27 -1.17 2.68 -11.69
C ALA A 27 -0.87 3.15 -13.13
N GLU A 28 -1.80 3.85 -13.79
CA GLU A 28 -1.55 4.43 -15.11
C GLU A 28 -0.51 5.56 -15.02
N GLY A 29 0.55 5.47 -15.83
CA GLY A 29 1.65 6.43 -15.83
C GLY A 29 2.51 6.44 -14.55
N GLN A 30 2.31 5.50 -13.63
CA GLN A 30 3.03 5.42 -12.36
C GLN A 30 3.95 4.18 -12.34
N THR A 31 5.07 4.30 -11.64
CA THR A 31 6.02 3.19 -11.45
C THR A 31 6.01 2.76 -9.99
N LEU A 32 5.96 1.45 -9.74
CA LEU A 32 6.15 0.91 -8.40
C LEU A 32 7.62 1.02 -7.99
N GLY A 33 7.92 1.93 -7.06
CA GLY A 33 9.29 2.13 -6.56
C GLY A 33 9.77 1.04 -5.58
N GLY A 34 8.85 0.31 -4.95
CA GLY A 34 9.17 -0.75 -4.01
C GLY A 34 7.95 -1.24 -3.23
N ASN A 35 8.15 -2.25 -2.40
CA ASN A 35 7.14 -2.74 -1.46
C ASN A 35 7.78 -3.01 -0.09
N MET A 36 6.93 -3.11 0.93
CA MET A 36 7.31 -3.52 2.27
C MET A 36 6.23 -4.44 2.82
N ILE A 37 6.64 -5.48 3.53
CA ILE A 37 5.73 -6.35 4.26
C ILE A 37 5.75 -5.94 5.72
N VAL A 38 4.56 -5.71 6.26
CA VAL A 38 4.35 -5.34 7.67
C VAL A 38 3.44 -6.37 8.33
N LYS A 39 3.65 -6.57 9.64
CA LYS A 39 2.69 -7.29 10.49
C LYS A 39 1.80 -6.25 11.16
N ALA A 40 0.50 -6.43 11.04
CA ALA A 40 -0.52 -5.61 11.70
C ALA A 40 -1.69 -6.53 12.08
N ASN A 41 -2.42 -6.17 13.13
CA ASN A 41 -3.59 -6.91 13.59
C ASN A 41 -4.81 -6.62 12.71
N THR A 42 -4.89 -5.40 12.17
CA THR A 42 -5.98 -4.97 11.29
C THR A 42 -5.45 -4.20 10.07
N ARG A 43 -6.29 -4.07 9.04
CA ARG A 43 -5.98 -3.29 7.84
C ARG A 43 -5.83 -1.81 8.18
N GLU A 44 -6.65 -1.30 9.09
CA GLU A 44 -6.65 0.09 9.54
C GLU A 44 -5.35 0.44 10.28
N GLU A 45 -4.81 -0.50 11.06
CA GLU A 45 -3.50 -0.38 11.68
C GLU A 45 -2.40 -0.29 10.61
N ALA A 46 -2.41 -1.20 9.62
CA ALA A 46 -1.45 -1.17 8.51
C ALA A 46 -1.54 0.14 7.70
N VAL A 47 -2.75 0.65 7.45
CA VAL A 47 -2.97 1.95 6.79
C VAL A 47 -2.42 3.09 7.64
N SER A 48 -2.59 3.05 8.96
CA SER A 48 -2.06 4.07 9.86
C SER A 48 -0.54 4.10 9.85
N LEU A 49 0.12 2.93 9.82
CA LEU A 49 1.58 2.83 9.64
C LEU A 49 2.03 3.39 8.29
N ALA A 50 1.29 3.10 7.22
CA ALA A 50 1.63 3.52 5.86
C ALA A 50 1.54 5.04 5.63
N LYS A 51 0.81 5.79 6.46
CA LYS A 51 0.72 7.25 6.38
C LYS A 51 2.06 7.96 6.63
N GLU A 52 2.98 7.31 7.33
CA GLU A 52 4.33 7.83 7.60
C GLU A 52 5.34 7.47 6.49
N SER A 53 4.88 6.91 5.36
CA SER A 53 5.76 6.54 4.26
C SER A 53 6.38 7.79 3.60
N PRO A 54 7.72 7.85 3.44
CA PRO A 54 8.39 9.02 2.86
C PRO A 54 7.91 9.40 1.45
N ILE A 55 7.40 8.43 0.68
CA ILE A 55 6.93 8.68 -0.70
C ILE A 55 5.72 9.64 -0.73
N LEU A 56 4.93 9.69 0.34
CA LEU A 56 3.78 10.60 0.46
C LEU A 56 4.25 12.05 0.56
N ALA A 57 5.37 12.33 1.24
CA ALA A 57 5.97 13.66 1.29
C ALA A 57 6.55 14.13 -0.06
N MET A 58 6.80 13.20 -0.99
CA MET A 58 7.33 13.47 -2.32
C MET A 58 6.24 13.53 -3.41
N GLY A 59 4.96 13.48 -3.03
CA GLY A 59 3.84 13.54 -3.97
C GLY A 59 3.43 12.19 -4.57
N GLY A 60 3.99 11.08 -4.10
CA GLY A 60 3.60 9.74 -4.55
C GLY A 60 2.43 9.16 -3.77
N THR A 61 2.23 7.86 -3.91
CA THR A 61 1.11 7.13 -3.30
C THR A 61 1.59 5.84 -2.65
N VAL A 62 0.79 5.33 -1.70
CA VAL A 62 1.01 4.02 -1.08
C VAL A 62 -0.27 3.19 -1.20
N GLU A 63 -0.15 1.96 -1.69
CA GLU A 63 -1.24 0.99 -1.71
C GLU A 63 -1.01 -0.06 -0.63
N VAL A 64 -1.95 -0.20 0.30
CA VAL A 64 -1.92 -1.20 1.37
C VAL A 64 -2.81 -2.37 0.98
N ARG A 65 -2.22 -3.57 0.92
CA ARG A 65 -2.90 -4.81 0.54
C ARG A 65 -2.58 -5.91 1.54
N SER A 66 -3.56 -6.79 1.77
CA SER A 66 -3.33 -8.03 2.51
C SER A 66 -2.49 -9.01 1.68
N ILE A 67 -1.79 -9.91 2.37
CA ILE A 67 -1.11 -11.03 1.75
C ILE A 67 -2.05 -12.23 1.82
N VAL A 68 -2.25 -12.90 0.69
CA VAL A 68 -2.95 -14.19 0.64
C VAL A 68 -1.98 -15.26 1.14
N PRO A 69 -2.29 -15.99 2.23
CA PRO A 69 -1.45 -17.09 2.69
C PRO A 69 -1.34 -18.16 1.59
N MET A 70 -0.12 -18.60 1.31
CA MET A 70 0.16 -19.80 0.51
C MET A 70 0.40 -21.00 1.42
#